data_AF-A0A357NEY7-F1
#
_entry.id   AF-A0A357NEY7-F1
#
_cell.length_a   1.000
_cell.length_b   1.000
_cell.length_c   1.000
_cell.angle_alpha   90.00
_cell.angle_beta   90.00
_cell.angle_gamma   90.00
#
_symmetry.space_group_name_H-M   'P 1'
#
loop_
_entity.id
_entity.type
_entity.pdbx_description
1 polymer ?
#
loop_
_entity_poly.entity_id
_entity_poly.type
_entity_poly.pdbx_seq_one_letter_code
_entity_poly.pdbx_strand_id
1 'polypeptide(L)'
;LEAAEMHNPKLVVNRIRPQMVKKGDMMDIDDMIDILAIDLLGVVPEDEHIVVSTNRGEPAICNEQSRASQAYRNIVRRILGENVPLMSLEFEVGLVDRLKKFFGL
;
A
#
# COMPACT_ATOMS: atom_id res chain seq x y z
N LEU A 1 -7.82 9.35 20.01
CA LEU A 1 -7.30 7.98 20.24
C LEU A 1 -7.17 7.70 21.73
N GLU A 2 -6.62 8.63 22.52
CA GLU A 2 -6.59 8.53 23.99
C GLU A 2 -7.99 8.42 24.62
N ALA A 3 -8.99 9.14 24.11
CA ALA A 3 -10.38 9.06 24.59
C ALA A 3 -11.06 7.69 24.33
N ALA A 4 -10.45 6.81 23.53
CA ALA A 4 -10.92 5.45 23.26
C ALA A 4 -10.08 4.39 24.01
N GLU A 5 -9.22 4.80 24.95
CA GLU A 5 -8.28 3.92 25.68
C GLU A 5 -7.36 3.09 24.75
N MET A 6 -7.15 3.57 23.53
CA MET A 6 -6.28 2.90 22.56
C MET A 6 -4.83 3.31 22.81
N HIS A 7 -4.07 2.40 23.41
CA HIS A 7 -2.63 2.56 23.62
C HIS A 7 -1.86 2.14 22.36
N ASN A 8 -0.92 2.97 21.93
CA ASN A 8 -0.01 2.74 20.80
C ASN A 8 -0.71 2.32 19.50
N PRO A 9 -1.61 3.18 18.96
CA PRO A 9 -2.23 2.92 17.66
C PRO A 9 -1.15 2.80 16.58
N LYS A 10 -1.40 1.96 15.58
CA LYS A 10 -0.60 1.87 14.35
C LYS A 10 -1.50 2.08 13.14
N LEU A 11 -0.97 2.72 12.11
CA LEU A 11 -1.71 3.12 10.92
C LEU A 11 -1.50 2.13 9.76
N VAL A 12 -2.57 1.73 9.10
CA VAL A 12 -2.52 1.10 7.77
C VAL A 12 -3.27 1.99 6.79
N VAL A 13 -2.58 2.48 5.77
CA VAL A 13 -3.20 3.25 4.69
C VAL A 13 -3.65 2.29 3.61
N ASN A 14 -4.96 2.18 3.40
CA ASN A 14 -5.54 1.24 2.45
C ASN A 14 -5.98 1.94 1.15
N ARG A 15 -6.07 1.17 0.06
CA ARG A 15 -6.53 1.63 -1.26
C ARG A 15 -5.76 2.84 -1.81
N ILE A 16 -4.45 2.90 -1.53
CA ILE A 16 -3.64 3.99 -2.09
C ILE A 16 -3.57 3.84 -3.61
N ARG A 17 -3.76 4.96 -4.31
CA ARG A 17 -3.63 5.04 -5.77
C ARG A 17 -2.45 5.96 -6.10
N PRO A 18 -1.24 5.40 -6.34
CA PRO A 18 -0.02 6.20 -6.42
C PRO A 18 -0.06 7.29 -7.50
N GLN A 19 -0.78 7.04 -8.60
CA GLN A 19 -0.97 8.03 -9.66
C GLN A 19 -1.85 9.21 -9.23
N MET A 20 -2.82 8.99 -8.34
CA MET A 20 -3.66 10.07 -7.81
C MET A 20 -2.89 10.88 -6.76
N VAL A 21 -2.08 10.22 -5.92
CA VAL A 21 -1.19 10.90 -4.97
C VAL A 21 -0.21 11.81 -5.71
N LYS A 22 0.47 11.30 -6.74
CA LYS A 22 1.40 12.09 -7.57
C LYS A 22 0.76 13.28 -8.27
N LYS A 23 -0.55 13.22 -8.57
CA LYS A 23 -1.29 14.31 -9.20
C LYS A 23 -1.82 15.33 -8.20
N GLY A 24 -1.78 15.04 -6.90
CA GLY A 24 -2.41 15.83 -5.84
C GLY A 24 -3.92 15.58 -5.70
N ASP A 25 -4.48 14.61 -6.43
CA ASP A 25 -5.90 14.23 -6.34
C ASP A 25 -6.19 13.32 -5.13
N MET A 26 -5.14 12.86 -4.45
CA MET A 26 -5.19 12.05 -3.24
C MET A 26 -4.13 12.56 -2.27
N MET A 27 -4.44 12.56 -0.97
CA MET A 27 -3.53 12.99 0.09
C MET A 27 -2.25 12.13 0.11
N ASP A 28 -1.11 12.77 0.40
CA ASP A 28 0.16 12.07 0.55
C ASP A 28 0.21 11.28 1.87
N ILE A 29 1.00 10.20 1.88
CA ILE A 29 1.14 9.32 3.04
C ILE A 29 1.90 10.03 4.16
N ASP A 30 2.92 10.83 3.82
CA ASP A 30 3.71 11.56 4.80
C ASP A 30 2.84 12.62 5.50
N ASP A 31 1.99 13.33 4.74
CA ASP A 31 1.00 14.27 5.29
C ASP A 31 0.03 13.56 6.25
N MET A 32 -0.44 12.36 5.91
CA MET A 32 -1.32 11.56 6.78
C MET A 32 -0.64 11.19 8.10
N ILE A 33 0.65 10.81 8.06
CA ILE A 33 1.42 10.46 9.25
C ILE A 33 1.59 11.70 10.14
N ASP A 34 1.95 12.83 9.56
CA ASP A 34 2.18 14.08 10.29
C ASP A 34 0.92 14.60 10.98
N ILE A 35 -0.23 14.55 10.29
CA ILE A 35 -1.52 14.98 10.83
C ILE A 35 -1.97 14.07 11.98
N LEU A 36 -1.82 12.75 11.82
CA LEU A 36 -2.33 11.79 12.79
C LEU A 36 -1.36 11.58 13.96
N ALA A 37 -0.07 11.81 13.75
CA ALA A 37 1.02 11.49 14.68
C ALA A 37 0.99 10.00 15.11
N ILE A 38 0.84 9.09 14.14
CA ILE A 38 0.74 7.63 14.35
C ILE A 38 1.78 6.89 13.53
N ASP A 39 2.39 5.87 14.13
CA ASP A 39 3.34 4.99 13.44
C ASP A 39 2.69 4.25 12.27
N LEU A 40 3.26 4.40 11.08
CA LEU A 40 2.84 3.69 9.88
C LEU A 40 3.29 2.22 9.92
N LEU A 41 2.32 1.31 9.91
CA LEU A 41 2.55 -0.14 9.84
C LEU A 41 2.63 -0.65 8.39
N GLY A 42 1.93 0.01 7.47
CA GLY A 42 2.05 -0.30 6.06
C GLY A 42 1.02 0.38 5.18
N VAL A 43 1.22 0.21 3.88
CA VAL A 43 0.39 0.81 2.84
C VAL A 43 -0.05 -0.29 1.89
N VAL A 44 -1.36 -0.36 1.63
CA VAL A 44 -1.97 -1.34 0.73
C VAL A 44 -2.45 -0.60 -0.52
N PRO A 45 -1.91 -0.92 -1.71
CA PRO A 45 -2.37 -0.32 -2.97
C PRO A 45 -3.77 -0.81 -3.33
N GLU A 46 -4.49 0.01 -4.12
CA GLU A 46 -5.68 -0.46 -4.82
C GLU A 46 -5.32 -1.68 -5.70
N ASP A 47 -6.11 -2.75 -5.59
CA ASP A 47 -5.88 -4.00 -6.31
C ASP A 47 -7.22 -4.69 -6.63
N GLU A 48 -7.44 -4.99 -7.92
CA GLU A 48 -8.65 -5.66 -8.40
C GLU A 48 -8.80 -7.07 -7.84
N HIS A 49 -7.70 -7.75 -7.49
CA HIS A 49 -7.74 -9.08 -6.91
C HIS A 49 -8.45 -9.10 -5.56
N ILE A 50 -8.48 -7.99 -4.81
CA ILE A 50 -9.25 -7.90 -3.56
C ILE A 50 -10.74 -8.12 -3.86
N VAL A 51 -11.27 -7.48 -4.90
CA VAL A 51 -12.69 -7.60 -5.28
C VAL A 51 -13.00 -9.03 -5.69
N VAL A 52 -12.12 -9.64 -6.50
CA VAL A 52 -12.28 -11.03 -6.94
C VAL A 52 -12.24 -11.99 -5.74
N SER A 53 -11.29 -11.84 -4.83
CA SER A 53 -11.15 -12.72 -3.66
C SER A 53 -12.34 -12.59 -2.70
N THR A 54 -12.84 -11.37 -2.48
CA THR A 54 -14.04 -11.13 -1.66
C THR A 54 -15.26 -11.84 -2.25
N ASN A 55 -15.47 -11.75 -3.56
CA ASN A 55 -16.60 -12.41 -4.23
C ASN A 55 -16.49 -13.95 -4.20
N ARG A 56 -15.27 -14.49 -4.15
CA ARG A 56 -15.03 -15.94 -4.03
C ARG A 56 -15.09 -16.46 -2.59
N GLY A 57 -15.13 -15.58 -1.59
CA GLY A 57 -15.01 -15.98 -0.18
C GLY A 57 -13.60 -16.44 0.19
N GLU A 58 -12.58 -16.03 -0.56
CA GLU A 58 -11.20 -16.40 -0.34
C GLU A 58 -10.42 -15.21 0.25
N PRO A 59 -9.47 -15.43 1.19
CA PRO A 59 -8.63 -14.36 1.69
C PRO A 59 -7.73 -13.77 0.58
N ALA A 60 -7.70 -12.44 0.46
CA ALA A 60 -6.89 -11.73 -0.55
C ALA A 60 -5.39 -12.08 -0.50
N ILE A 61 -4.88 -12.45 0.68
CA ILE A 61 -3.47 -12.83 0.89
C ILE A 61 -3.08 -14.13 0.18
N CYS A 62 -4.04 -14.97 -0.23
CA CYS A 62 -3.77 -16.25 -0.89
C CYS A 62 -3.20 -16.07 -2.31
N ASN A 63 -3.41 -14.93 -2.95
CA ASN A 63 -2.85 -14.65 -4.27
C ASN A 63 -1.44 -14.06 -4.16
N GLU A 64 -0.40 -14.83 -4.51
CA GLU A 64 0.99 -14.36 -4.42
C GLU A 64 1.37 -13.32 -5.48
N GLN A 65 0.62 -13.23 -6.58
CA GLN A 65 0.86 -12.26 -7.66
C GLN A 65 0.29 -10.87 -7.35
N SER A 66 -0.61 -10.77 -6.36
CA SER A 66 -1.23 -9.52 -5.95
C SER A 66 -0.28 -8.65 -5.14
N ARG A 67 -0.16 -7.37 -5.52
CA ARG A 67 0.63 -6.40 -4.75
C ARG A 67 -0.03 -6.10 -3.40
N ALA A 68 -1.36 -6.09 -3.34
CA ALA A 68 -2.05 -5.96 -2.06
C ALA A 68 -1.77 -7.15 -1.13
N SER A 69 -1.73 -8.38 -1.66
CA SER A 69 -1.33 -9.56 -0.90
C SER A 69 0.08 -9.43 -0.33
N GLN A 70 1.05 -8.97 -1.14
CA GLN A 70 2.40 -8.69 -0.67
C GLN A 70 2.42 -7.61 0.42
N ALA A 71 1.64 -6.54 0.26
CA ALA A 71 1.50 -5.49 1.27
C ALA A 71 1.01 -6.05 2.60
N TYR A 72 -0.06 -6.87 2.58
CA TYR A 72 -0.60 -7.53 3.77
C TYR A 72 0.43 -8.45 4.43
N ARG A 73 1.19 -9.24 3.66
CA ARG A 73 2.26 -10.09 4.21
C ARG A 73 3.33 -9.27 4.94
N ASN A 74 3.75 -8.15 4.34
CA ASN A 74 4.73 -7.26 4.97
C ASN A 74 4.18 -6.61 6.25
N ILE A 75 2.91 -6.22 6.26
CA ILE A 75 2.22 -5.71 7.46
C ILE A 75 2.21 -6.78 8.56
N VAL A 76 1.84 -8.02 8.24
CA VAL A 76 1.84 -9.14 9.20
C VAL A 76 3.24 -9.35 9.78
N ARG A 77 4.29 -9.36 8.95
CA ARG A 77 5.68 -9.50 9.41
C ARG A 77 6.09 -8.38 10.38
N ARG A 78 5.67 -7.13 10.12
CA ARG A 78 5.92 -6.01 11.05
C ARG A 78 5.13 -6.13 12.36
N ILE A 79 3.90 -6.66 12.31
CA ILE A 79 3.13 -6.98 13.52
C ILE A 79 3.88 -8.01 14.37
N LEU A 80 4.51 -9.00 13.72
CA LEU A 80 5.34 -10.03 14.37
C LEU A 80 6.72 -9.52 14.83
N GLY A 81 7.03 -8.24 14.63
CA GLY A 81 8.26 -7.61 15.10
C GLY A 81 9.42 -7.63 14.10
N GLU A 82 9.20 -8.08 12.87
CA GLU A 82 10.22 -8.05 11.82
C GLU A 82 10.39 -6.64 11.23
N ASN A 83 11.65 -6.24 11.00
CA ASN A 83 11.98 -5.00 10.30
C ASN A 83 11.91 -5.22 8.78
N VAL A 84 10.73 -4.96 8.20
CA VAL A 84 10.50 -5.05 6.75
C VAL A 84 10.37 -3.65 6.15
N PRO A 85 11.11 -3.28 5.08
CA PRO A 85 10.97 -1.97 4.44
C PRO A 85 9.59 -1.82 3.79
N LEU A 86 9.06 -0.59 3.75
CA LEU A 86 7.82 -0.30 3.02
C LEU A 86 8.02 -0.62 1.54
N MET A 87 6.98 -1.20 0.92
CA MET A 87 7.05 -1.53 -0.50
C MET A 87 7.05 -0.26 -1.33
N SER A 88 7.81 -0.25 -2.43
CA SER A 88 7.65 0.82 -3.42
C SER A 88 6.25 0.75 -3.99
N LEU A 89 5.59 1.90 -4.03
CA LEU A 89 4.27 2.09 -4.63
C LEU A 89 4.36 2.48 -6.10
N GLU A 90 5.54 2.85 -6.58
CA GLU A 90 5.76 3.12 -7.98
C GLU A 90 5.56 1.83 -8.78
N PHE A 91 4.89 1.96 -9.93
CA PHE A 91 4.93 0.92 -10.94
C PHE A 91 6.32 0.99 -11.56
N GLU A 92 7.06 -0.12 -11.57
CA GLU A 92 8.26 -0.23 -12.38
C GLU A 92 7.84 -0.10 -13.85
N VAL A 93 7.84 1.12 -14.36
CA VAL A 93 7.83 1.35 -15.79
C VAL A 93 9.14 0.74 -16.28
N GLY A 94 9.05 -0.44 -16.91
CA GLY A 94 10.21 -1.17 -17.38
C GLY A 94 11.09 -0.24 -18.22
N LEU A 95 12.41 -0.43 -18.16
CA LEU A 95 13.37 0.35 -18.95
C LEU A 95 13.00 0.39 -20.44
N VAL A 96 12.35 -0.68 -20.93
CA VAL A 96 11.79 -0.81 -22.28
C VAL A 96 10.67 0.20 -22.57
N ASP A 97 9.76 0.46 -21.63
CA ASP A 97 8.66 1.42 -21.81
C ASP A 97 9.17 2.86 -21.77
N ARG A 98 10.24 3.14 -21.01
CA ARG A 98 10.93 4.43 -21.06
C ARG A 98 11.65 4.65 -22.39
N LEU A 99 12.26 3.59 -22.95
CA LEU A 99 12.91 3.61 -24.26
C LEU A 99 11.92 3.81 -25.41
N LYS A 100 10.76 3.15 -25.39
CA LYS A 100 9.71 3.32 -26.42
C LYS A 100 9.21 4.77 -26.50
N LYS A 101 8.96 5.39 -25.34
CA LYS A 101 8.61 6.82 -25.26
C LYS A 101 9.67 7.76 -25.84
N PHE A 102 10.95 7.41 -25.71
CA PHE A 102 12.05 8.21 -26.25
C PHE A 102 12.22 8.04 -27.78
N PHE A 103 11.80 6.89 -28.33
CA PHE A 103 11.85 6.60 -29.76
C PHE A 103 10.53 6.86 -30.51
N GLY A 104 9.54 7.49 -29.86
CA GLY A 104 8.33 7.96 -30.53
C GLY A 104 7.33 6.85 -30.90
N LEU A 105 7.31 5.74 -30.15
CA LEU A 105 6.28 4.70 -30.19
C LEU A 105 5.45 4.68 -28.90
#